data_AF-A0A2H0TRL6-F1
#
_entry.id   AF-A0A2H0TRL6-F1
#
_cell.length_a   1.000
_cell.length_b   1.000
_cell.length_c   1.000
_cell.angle_alpha   90.00
_cell.angle_beta   90.00
_cell.angle_gamma   90.00
#
_symmetry.space_group_name_H-M   'P 1'
#
loop_
_entity.id
_entity.type
_entity.pdbx_description
1 polymer ?
#
loop_
_entity_poly.entity_id
_entity_poly.type
_entity_poly.pdbx_seq_one_letter_code
_entity_poly.pdbx_strand_id
1 'polypeptide(L)'
;MRHHRLIYIAFLTVSFIAIFALLWQWHLTSHAYDEWIHAETAIFSTHHIYKKQKPEKRVVKGLYLTAYSANNDNTRHAIIDLIDKTELNAVVIDIKDYTGYVLYDSDI
;
A
#
# COMPACT_ATOMS: atom_id res chain seq x y z
N MET A 1 -42.44 -40.64 -33.74
CA MET A 1 -41.08 -40.95 -33.20
C MET A 1 -39.91 -40.31 -33.96
N ARG A 2 -40.02 -39.95 -35.27
CA ARG A 2 -38.91 -39.35 -36.05
C ARG A 2 -38.66 -37.85 -35.80
N HIS A 3 -39.71 -37.05 -35.55
CA HIS A 3 -39.59 -35.60 -35.33
C HIS A 3 -38.84 -35.22 -34.04
N HIS A 4 -39.00 -36.00 -32.97
CA HIS A 4 -38.32 -35.74 -31.69
C HIS A 4 -36.79 -35.89 -31.79
N ARG A 5 -36.31 -36.84 -32.62
CA ARG A 5 -34.86 -37.03 -32.87
C ARG A 5 -34.26 -35.86 -33.65
N LEU A 6 -35.00 -35.30 -34.60
CA LEU A 6 -34.56 -34.13 -35.37
C LEU A 6 -34.45 -32.87 -34.50
N ILE A 7 -35.44 -32.67 -33.63
CA ILE A 7 -35.43 -31.57 -32.66
C ILE A 7 -34.24 -31.69 -31.70
N TYR A 8 -33.98 -32.89 -31.16
CA TYR A 8 -32.85 -33.12 -30.27
C TYR A 8 -31.50 -32.88 -30.96
N ILE A 9 -31.33 -33.34 -32.21
CA ILE A 9 -30.12 -33.08 -32.99
C ILE A 9 -29.94 -31.58 -33.21
N ALA A 10 -31.00 -30.84 -33.55
CA ALA A 10 -30.95 -29.40 -33.71
C ALA A 10 -30.55 -28.67 -32.41
N PHE A 11 -31.05 -29.13 -31.26
CA PHE A 11 -30.64 -28.57 -29.96
C PHE A 11 -29.16 -28.85 -29.66
N LEU A 12 -28.66 -30.06 -29.96
CA LEU A 12 -27.25 -30.39 -29.75
C LEU A 12 -26.32 -29.57 -30.65
N THR A 13 -26.69 -29.35 -31.91
CA THR A 13 -25.86 -28.53 -32.82
C THR A 13 -25.82 -27.08 -32.38
N VAL A 14 -26.96 -26.51 -31.99
CA VAL A 14 -27.02 -25.13 -31.45
C VAL A 14 -26.22 -24.99 -30.16
N SER A 15 -26.34 -25.96 -29.24
CA SER A 15 -25.57 -25.97 -27.99
C SER A 15 -24.07 -26.07 -28.25
N PHE A 16 -23.65 -26.92 -29.19
CA PHE A 16 -22.25 -27.04 -29.58
C PHE A 16 -21.69 -25.74 -30.17
N ILE A 17 -22.44 -25.08 -31.05
CA ILE A 17 -22.06 -23.78 -31.62
C ILE A 17 -21.96 -22.71 -30.53
N ALA A 18 -22.91 -22.68 -29.59
CA ALA A 18 -22.89 -21.75 -28.47
C ALA A 18 -21.68 -21.97 -27.55
N ILE A 19 -21.35 -23.22 -27.22
CA ILE A 19 -20.16 -23.57 -26.43
C ILE A 19 -18.89 -23.14 -27.16
N PHE A 20 -18.79 -23.43 -28.47
CA PHE A 20 -17.65 -23.01 -29.26
C PHE A 20 -17.48 -21.48 -29.28
N ALA A 21 -18.58 -20.74 -29.46
CA ALA A 21 -18.56 -19.28 -29.42
C ALA A 21 -18.13 -18.73 -28.06
N LEU A 22 -18.58 -19.36 -26.95
CA LEU A 22 -18.17 -18.96 -25.60
C LEU A 22 -16.69 -19.24 -25.35
N LEU A 23 -16.17 -20.39 -25.79
CA LEU A 23 -14.75 -20.72 -25.68
C LEU A 23 -13.89 -19.80 -26.52
N TRP A 24 -14.35 -19.47 -27.72
CA TRP A 24 -13.68 -18.50 -28.60
C TRP A 24 -13.65 -17.10 -27.96
N GLN A 25 -14.78 -16.64 -27.42
CA GLN A 25 -14.86 -15.35 -26.73
C GLN A 25 -13.95 -15.32 -25.49
N TRP A 26 -13.94 -16.40 -24.71
CA TRP A 26 -13.06 -16.53 -23.54
C TRP A 26 -11.58 -16.44 -23.94
N HIS A 27 -11.19 -17.12 -25.01
CA HIS A 27 -9.83 -17.10 -25.53
C HIS A 27 -9.39 -15.70 -26.02
N LEU A 28 -10.26 -14.99 -26.77
CA LEU A 28 -9.96 -13.62 -27.18
C LEU A 28 -9.83 -12.70 -25.97
N THR A 29 -10.71 -12.87 -24.98
CA THR A 29 -10.71 -12.05 -23.76
C THR A 29 -9.47 -12.33 -22.91
N SER A 30 -9.04 -13.59 -22.78
CA SER A 30 -7.83 -13.95 -22.03
C SER A 30 -6.57 -13.36 -22.66
N HIS A 31 -6.45 -13.43 -23.99
CA HIS A 31 -5.31 -12.81 -24.67
C HIS A 31 -5.28 -11.29 -24.52
N ALA A 32 -6.43 -10.62 -24.64
CA ALA A 32 -6.52 -9.18 -24.42
C ALA A 32 -6.15 -8.80 -22.98
N TYR A 33 -6.52 -9.63 -22.00
CA TYR A 33 -6.18 -9.43 -20.59
C TYR A 33 -4.68 -9.62 -20.33
N ASP A 34 -4.07 -10.65 -20.91
CA ASP A 34 -2.63 -10.90 -20.78
C ASP A 34 -1.81 -9.75 -21.41
N GLU A 35 -2.19 -9.29 -22.60
CA GLU A 35 -1.56 -8.12 -23.25
C GLU A 35 -1.70 -6.85 -22.40
N TRP A 36 -2.87 -6.62 -21.80
CA TRP A 36 -3.12 -5.46 -20.95
C TRP A 36 -2.26 -5.49 -19.66
N ILE A 37 -2.18 -6.64 -18.97
CA ILE A 37 -1.34 -6.80 -17.77
C ILE A 37 0.13 -6.55 -18.09
N HIS A 38 0.63 -7.10 -19.20
CA HIS A 38 2.02 -6.92 -19.58
C HIS A 38 2.34 -5.46 -19.90
N ALA A 39 1.42 -4.74 -20.54
CA ALA A 39 1.56 -3.31 -20.81
C ALA A 39 1.53 -2.46 -19.53
N GLU A 40 0.59 -2.71 -18.61
CA GLU A 40 0.52 -2.00 -17.33
C GLU A 40 1.75 -2.26 -16.46
N THR A 41 2.23 -3.51 -16.42
CA THR A 41 3.44 -3.88 -15.69
C THR A 41 4.69 -3.22 -16.28
N ALA A 42 4.78 -3.10 -17.61
CA ALA A 42 5.85 -2.37 -18.28
C ALA A 42 5.80 -0.87 -17.95
N ILE A 43 4.61 -0.26 -17.96
CA ILE A 43 4.41 1.16 -17.61
C ILE A 43 4.78 1.42 -16.14
N PHE A 44 4.31 0.59 -15.21
CA PHE A 44 4.63 0.68 -13.78
C PHE A 44 6.14 0.58 -13.53
N SER A 45 6.82 -0.30 -14.25
CA SER A 45 8.29 -0.46 -14.17
C SER A 45 9.03 0.77 -14.73
N THR A 46 8.53 1.37 -15.82
CA THR A 46 9.12 2.61 -16.37
C THR A 46 8.88 3.84 -15.48
N HIS A 47 7.74 3.92 -14.79
CA HIS A 47 7.46 5.01 -13.85
C HIS A 47 8.19 4.86 -12.49
N HIS A 48 8.74 3.67 -12.21
CA HIS A 48 9.64 3.42 -11.07
C HIS A 48 11.11 3.79 -11.33
N ILE A 49 11.46 4.37 -12.49
CA ILE A 49 12.80 4.92 -12.78
C ILE A 49 12.98 6.32 -12.12
N TYR A 50 12.33 6.57 -10.99
CA TYR A 50 12.82 7.50 -9.98
C TYR A 50 12.82 6.75 -8.66
N LYS A 51 13.76 5.80 -8.52
CA LYS A 51 14.00 5.09 -7.28
C LYS A 51 14.42 6.13 -6.25
N LYS A 52 13.46 6.66 -5.48
CA LYS A 52 13.71 7.60 -4.39
C LYS A 52 14.77 6.97 -3.50
N GLN A 53 15.99 7.46 -3.63
CA GLN A 53 17.12 6.90 -2.91
C GLN A 53 16.86 7.16 -1.44
N LYS A 54 16.77 6.09 -0.64
CA LYS A 54 16.63 6.26 0.79
C LYS A 54 17.87 7.01 1.29
N PRO A 55 17.70 7.98 2.21
CA PRO A 55 18.85 8.64 2.80
C PRO A 55 19.75 7.59 3.46
N GLU A 56 21.02 7.93 3.61
CA GLU A 56 21.98 7.11 4.33
C GLU A 56 21.44 6.75 5.73
N LYS A 57 21.63 5.50 6.14
CA LYS A 57 21.20 5.03 7.46
C LYS A 57 22.04 5.70 8.53
N ARG A 58 21.41 6.52 9.39
CA ARG A 58 22.06 7.15 10.55
C ARG A 58 21.78 6.35 11.81
N VAL A 59 22.78 6.19 12.67
CA VAL A 59 22.58 5.64 14.02
C VAL A 59 21.90 6.70 14.87
N VAL A 60 20.72 6.37 15.39
CA VAL A 60 19.93 7.28 16.25
C VAL A 60 20.38 7.11 17.68
N LYS A 61 20.75 8.23 18.32
CA LYS A 61 21.08 8.32 19.74
C LYS A 61 20.11 9.30 20.36
N GLY A 62 18.97 8.77 20.80
CA GLY A 62 17.82 9.56 21.18
C GLY A 62 17.55 9.60 22.67
N LEU A 63 16.93 10.68 23.13
CA LEU A 63 16.36 10.80 24.47
C LEU A 63 14.83 10.66 24.40
N TYR A 64 14.25 9.96 25.37
CA TYR A 64 12.80 9.93 25.57
C TYR A 64 12.41 10.94 26.64
N LEU A 65 11.40 11.75 26.36
CA LEU A 65 10.80 12.69 27.29
C LEU A 65 9.30 12.43 27.38
N THR A 66 8.75 12.52 28.58
CA THR A 66 7.31 12.73 28.71
C THR A 66 6.98 14.17 28.32
N ALA A 67 5.73 14.46 27.96
CA ALA A 67 5.28 15.79 27.60
C ALA A 67 5.41 16.72 28.81
N TYR A 68 5.30 16.20 30.03
CA TYR A 68 5.57 16.95 31.25
C TYR A 68 7.02 17.46 31.30
N SER A 69 7.99 16.58 31.03
CA SER A 69 9.40 16.96 30.94
C SER A 69 9.66 17.90 29.76
N ALA A 70 8.99 17.67 28.62
CA ALA A 70 9.11 18.52 27.44
C ALA A 70 8.48 19.91 27.63
N ASN A 71 7.47 20.05 28.49
CA ASN A 71 6.84 21.34 28.83
C ASN A 71 7.63 22.13 29.88
N ASN A 72 8.64 21.53 30.53
CA ASN A 72 9.48 22.22 31.49
C ASN A 72 10.63 22.94 30.77
N ASP A 73 10.69 24.27 30.88
CA ASP A 73 11.72 25.08 30.23
C ASP A 73 13.14 24.71 30.68
N ASN A 74 13.38 24.50 31.97
CA ASN A 74 14.71 24.16 32.48
C ASN A 74 15.17 22.80 31.94
N THR A 75 14.26 21.82 31.89
CA THR A 75 14.54 20.51 31.31
C THR A 75 14.87 20.65 29.82
N ARG A 76 14.08 21.39 29.05
CA ARG A 76 14.36 21.64 27.62
C ARG A 76 15.75 22.25 27.40
N HIS A 77 16.11 23.28 28.16
CA HIS A 77 17.44 23.90 28.05
C HIS A 77 18.55 22.89 28.36
N ALA A 78 18.41 22.08 29.42
CA ALA A 78 19.39 21.05 29.74
C ALA A 78 19.51 19.97 28.65
N ILE A 79 18.40 19.58 28.02
CA ILE A 79 18.40 18.61 26.92
C ILE A 79 19.07 19.19 25.67
N ILE A 80 18.80 20.46 25.32
CA ILE A 80 19.47 21.15 24.21
C ILE A 80 20.98 21.21 24.48
N ASP A 81 21.38 21.61 25.69
CA ASP A 81 22.78 21.63 26.13
C ASP A 81 23.45 20.25 25.99
N LEU A 82 22.74 19.17 26.33
CA LEU A 82 23.24 17.81 26.16
C LEU A 82 23.39 17.44 24.68
N ILE A 83 22.41 17.78 23.84
CA ILE A 83 22.48 17.55 22.39
C ILE A 83 23.66 18.30 21.78
N ASP A 84 23.91 19.54 22.18
CA ASP A 84 25.02 20.36 21.66
C ASP A 84 26.40 19.84 22.09
N LYS A 85 26.49 19.18 23.25
CA LYS A 85 27.75 18.72 23.85
C LYS A 85 28.05 17.23 23.61
N THR A 86 27.11 16.48 23.05
CA THR A 86 27.22 15.02 22.86
C THR A 86 26.82 14.62 21.44
N GLU A 87 26.84 13.33 21.14
CA GLU A 87 26.41 12.81 19.85
C GLU A 87 24.90 12.48 19.77
N LEU A 88 24.11 12.92 20.76
CA LEU A 88 22.66 12.77 20.75
C LEU A 88 22.06 13.53 19.56
N ASN A 89 21.10 12.91 18.86
CA ASN A 89 20.58 13.44 17.60
C ASN A 89 19.06 13.28 17.41
N ALA A 90 18.35 12.84 18.46
CA ALA A 90 16.91 12.69 18.43
C ALA A 90 16.30 12.89 19.82
N VAL A 91 15.05 13.36 19.84
CA VAL A 91 14.21 13.36 21.03
C VAL A 91 12.86 12.76 20.64
N VAL A 92 12.33 11.90 21.50
CA VAL A 92 10.98 11.32 21.38
C VAL A 92 10.15 11.90 22.51
N ILE A 93 9.02 12.53 22.18
CA ILE A 93 8.07 13.09 23.13
C ILE A 93 6.74 12.36 22.93
N ASP A 94 6.11 11.93 24.02
CA ASP A 94 4.76 11.39 23.95
C ASP A 94 3.74 12.49 23.63
N ILE A 95 2.89 12.24 22.63
CA ILE A 95 1.78 13.13 22.27
C ILE A 95 0.57 12.86 23.17
N LYS A 96 0.44 11.62 23.62
CA LYS A 96 -0.64 11.11 24.48
C LYS A 96 -0.01 10.17 25.48
N ASP A 97 -0.35 10.34 26.76
CA ASP A 97 0.19 9.49 27.80
C ASP A 97 -0.73 8.28 28.12
N TYR A 98 -0.37 7.53 29.17
CA TYR A 98 -1.09 6.34 29.62
C TYR A 98 -2.49 6.65 30.19
N THR A 99 -2.78 7.89 30.56
CA THR A 99 -4.10 8.31 31.04
C THR A 99 -5.10 8.46 29.90
N GLY A 100 -4.61 8.57 28.67
CA GLY A 100 -5.42 8.72 27.47
C GLY A 100 -5.60 10.17 27.01
N TYR A 101 -5.06 11.15 27.72
CA TYR A 101 -5.11 12.56 27.32
C TYR A 101 -4.06 12.90 26.25
N VAL A 102 -4.50 13.64 25.22
CA VAL A 102 -3.62 14.29 24.25
C VAL A 102 -3.06 15.56 24.92
N LEU A 103 -1.74 15.73 24.90
CA LEU A 103 -1.02 16.71 25.71
C LEU A 103 -0.64 17.98 24.91
N TYR A 104 -1.46 18.31 23.91
CA TYR A 104 -1.42 19.56 23.16
C TYR A 104 -2.84 19.97 22.78
N ASP A 105 -3.03 21.24 22.43
CA ASP A 105 -4.33 21.76 21.97
C ASP A 105 -4.65 21.21 20.58
N SER A 106 -5.67 20.35 20.50
CA SER A 106 -6.00 19.54 19.33
C SER A 106 -7.37 19.93 18.80
N ASP A 107 -7.44 20.34 17.53
CA ASP A 107 -8.68 20.82 16.87
C ASP A 107 -9.56 19.70 16.26
N ILE A 108 -9.33 18.45 16.65
CA ILE A 108 -10.03 17.25 16.13
C ILE A 108 -10.82 16.51 17.18
#